data_AF-A0A143Z422-F1
#
_entry.id   AF-A0A143Z422-F1
#
_cell.length_a   1.000
_cell.length_b   1.000
_cell.length_c   1.000
_cell.angle_alpha   90.00
_cell.angle_beta   90.00
_cell.angle_gamma   90.00
#
_symmetry.space_group_name_H-M   'P 1'
#
loop_
_entity.id
_entity.type
_entity.pdbx_description
1 polymer ?
#
loop_
_entity_poly.entity_id
_entity_poly.type
_entity_poly.pdbx_seq_one_letter_code
_entity_poly.pdbx_strand_id
1 'polypeptide(L)'
;MNKIVPHFWFDTQATEAAEFYTSLFDNSKITNISQIQNPPPYGTADIVSMTLAGQDFMAIAAGPYFRFNPSISIRIDCASMKEVDFLWEKLSDGGTVLMPLDAYPFSKRYGWTEDRYGLSWQVMHVGEREIEQKLTPTLMFTKKTMRQSRGGHPFL
;
A
#
# COMPACT_ATOMS: atom_id res chain seq x y z
N MET A 1 -11.18 -10.14 -13.56
CA MET A 1 -12.01 -9.85 -12.37
C MET A 1 -11.21 -10.25 -11.15
N ASN A 2 -10.74 -9.28 -10.36
CA ASN A 2 -9.93 -9.57 -9.18
C ASN A 2 -10.80 -10.21 -8.09
N LYS A 3 -10.37 -11.36 -7.56
CA LYS A 3 -11.12 -12.09 -6.53
C LYS A 3 -11.02 -11.44 -5.14
N ILE A 4 -10.05 -10.55 -4.95
CA ILE A 4 -9.74 -9.89 -3.67
C ILE A 4 -9.37 -8.43 -3.98
N VAL A 5 -10.02 -7.49 -3.30
CA VAL A 5 -9.74 -6.05 -3.38
C VAL A 5 -9.13 -5.62 -2.05
N PRO A 6 -7.84 -5.23 -2.00
CA PRO A 6 -7.24 -4.71 -0.78
C PRO A 6 -7.90 -3.39 -0.37
N HIS A 7 -8.16 -3.24 0.92
CA HIS A 7 -8.79 -2.06 1.49
C HIS A 7 -7.87 -1.44 2.54
N PHE A 8 -7.40 -0.22 2.29
CA PHE A 8 -6.45 0.49 3.13
C PHE A 8 -7.18 1.39 4.13
N TRP A 9 -6.73 1.39 5.39
CA TRP A 9 -7.32 2.22 6.44
C TRP A 9 -6.34 3.33 6.83
N PHE A 10 -6.76 4.57 6.61
CA PHE A 10 -6.05 5.79 6.97
C PHE A 10 -6.79 6.51 8.10
N ASP A 11 -6.08 7.39 8.81
CA ASP A 11 -6.71 8.22 9.82
C ASP A 11 -7.56 9.31 9.17
N THR A 12 -6.98 10.08 8.24
CA THR A 12 -7.69 11.18 7.55
C THR A 12 -7.34 11.33 6.07
N GLN A 13 -6.29 10.66 5.55
CA GLN A 13 -5.64 11.00 4.27
C GLN A 13 -6.01 10.07 3.10
N ALA A 14 -7.15 9.39 3.13
CA ALA A 14 -7.48 8.37 2.11
C ALA A 14 -7.53 8.93 0.68
N THR A 15 -8.16 10.10 0.48
CA THR A 15 -8.24 10.74 -0.84
C THR A 15 -6.88 11.21 -1.33
N GLU A 16 -6.12 11.90 -0.47
CA GLU A 16 -4.77 12.39 -0.81
C GLU A 16 -3.83 11.23 -1.16
N ALA A 17 -3.87 10.14 -0.38
CA ALA A 17 -3.08 8.95 -0.65
C ALA A 17 -3.50 8.29 -1.98
N ALA A 18 -4.79 8.21 -2.28
CA ALA A 18 -5.29 7.68 -3.55
C ALA A 18 -4.86 8.51 -4.76
N GLU A 19 -4.92 9.85 -4.65
CA GLU A 19 -4.41 10.76 -5.68
C GLU A 19 -2.92 10.54 -5.92
N PHE A 20 -2.15 10.42 -4.83
CA PHE A 20 -0.73 10.12 -4.93
C PHE A 20 -0.49 8.77 -5.61
N TYR A 21 -1.10 7.68 -5.15
CA TYR A 21 -0.85 6.35 -5.73
C TYR A 21 -1.28 6.26 -7.20
N THR A 22 -2.40 6.88 -7.58
CA THR A 22 -2.85 6.88 -8.97
C THR A 22 -1.93 7.67 -9.89
N SER A 23 -1.16 8.64 -9.36
CA SER A 23 -0.13 9.35 -10.13
C SER A 23 1.14 8.53 -10.40
N LEU A 24 1.37 7.43 -9.66
CA LEU A 24 2.60 6.64 -9.76
C LEU A 24 2.60 5.61 -10.89
N PHE A 25 1.42 5.22 -11.38
CA PHE A 25 1.28 4.11 -12.31
C PHE A 25 0.36 4.46 -13.46
N ASP A 26 0.73 4.02 -14.67
CA ASP A 26 -0.18 4.00 -15.81
C ASP A 26 -1.41 3.13 -15.53
N ASN A 27 -2.48 3.32 -16.31
CA ASN A 27 -3.75 2.59 -16.16
C ASN A 27 -4.32 2.68 -14.74
N SER A 28 -4.18 3.86 -14.13
CA SER A 28 -4.64 4.16 -12.79
C SER A 28 -5.59 5.34 -12.79
N LYS A 29 -6.58 5.30 -11.89
CA LYS A 29 -7.54 6.38 -11.68
C LYS A 29 -8.30 6.18 -10.38
N ILE A 30 -8.73 7.27 -9.77
CA ILE A 30 -9.80 7.23 -8.77
C ILE A 30 -11.11 6.94 -9.52
N THR A 31 -11.86 5.94 -9.07
CA THR A 31 -13.12 5.51 -9.70
C THR A 31 -14.34 6.01 -8.95
N ASN A 32 -14.23 6.21 -7.63
CA ASN A 32 -15.30 6.75 -6.81
C ASN A 32 -14.75 7.38 -5.54
N ILE A 33 -15.37 8.47 -5.09
CA ILE A 33 -15.19 9.04 -3.75
C ILE A 33 -16.58 9.22 -3.16
N SER A 34 -16.80 8.68 -1.97
CA SER A 34 -18.05 8.80 -1.25
C SER A 34 -17.78 9.02 0.23
N GLN A 35 -18.67 9.74 0.90
CA GLN A 35 -18.58 9.99 2.34
C GLN A 35 -19.75 9.34 3.06
N ILE A 36 -19.46 8.60 4.13
CA ILE A 36 -20.45 8.06 5.06
C ILE A 36 -20.55 8.99 6.25
N GLN A 37 -21.76 9.42 6.56
CA GLN A 37 -22.07 10.22 7.75
C GLN A 37 -22.38 9.30 8.93
N ASN A 38 -21.78 9.59 10.09
CA ASN A 38 -22.04 8.92 11.37
C ASN A 38 -21.89 7.39 11.39
N PRO A 39 -20.88 6.75 10.76
CA PRO A 39 -20.64 5.34 10.99
C PRO A 39 -20.10 5.11 12.42
N PRO A 40 -20.54 4.06 13.13
CA PRO A 40 -19.87 3.62 14.36
C PRO A 40 -18.39 3.27 14.07
N PRO A 41 -17.41 3.56 14.96
CA PRO A 41 -17.60 4.12 16.28
C PRO A 41 -17.92 5.61 16.30
N TYR A 42 -17.36 6.50 15.46
CA TYR A 42 -17.78 7.92 15.37
C TYR A 42 -17.29 8.63 14.08
N GLY A 43 -18.03 9.66 13.63
CA GLY A 43 -17.54 10.73 12.74
C GLY A 43 -18.08 10.71 11.30
N THR A 44 -17.30 11.23 10.36
CA THR A 44 -17.47 11.04 8.92
C THR A 44 -16.38 10.10 8.42
N ALA A 45 -16.70 9.20 7.50
CA ALA A 45 -15.71 8.34 6.86
C ALA A 45 -15.70 8.59 5.35
N ASP A 46 -14.53 8.88 4.80
CA ASP A 46 -14.37 8.94 3.35
C ASP A 46 -13.97 7.56 2.84
N ILE A 47 -14.68 7.07 1.83
CA ILE A 47 -14.38 5.84 1.10
C ILE A 47 -13.97 6.22 -0.31
N VAL A 48 -12.81 5.73 -0.72
CA VAL A 48 -12.22 5.97 -2.02
C VAL A 48 -12.00 4.63 -2.71
N SER A 49 -12.58 4.49 -3.91
CA SER A 49 -12.27 3.38 -4.81
C SER A 49 -11.30 3.87 -5.87
N MET A 50 -10.29 3.07 -6.17
CA MET A 50 -9.27 3.40 -7.17
C MET A 50 -8.83 2.16 -7.94
N THR A 51 -8.39 2.37 -9.16
CA THR A 51 -7.64 1.38 -9.94
C THR A 51 -6.19 1.83 -9.95
N LEU A 52 -5.27 0.92 -9.65
CA LEU A 52 -3.82 1.11 -9.72
C LEU A 52 -3.23 0.05 -10.64
N ALA A 53 -2.54 0.46 -11.71
CA ALA A 53 -1.95 -0.45 -12.69
C ALA A 53 -2.94 -1.52 -13.22
N GLY A 54 -4.21 -1.14 -13.45
CA GLY A 54 -5.27 -2.05 -13.88
C GLY A 54 -5.88 -2.95 -12.79
N GLN A 55 -5.48 -2.80 -11.52
CA GLN A 55 -6.02 -3.55 -10.38
C GLN A 55 -6.81 -2.66 -9.42
N ASP A 56 -7.96 -3.14 -8.96
CA ASP A 56 -8.81 -2.39 -8.03
C ASP A 56 -8.31 -2.44 -6.58
N PHE A 57 -8.38 -1.29 -5.92
CA PHE A 57 -8.08 -1.05 -4.51
C PHE A 57 -9.14 -0.14 -3.90
N MET A 58 -9.27 -0.18 -2.59
CA MET A 58 -10.09 0.76 -1.83
C MET A 58 -9.30 1.38 -0.68
N ALA A 59 -9.72 2.56 -0.24
CA ALA A 59 -9.20 3.23 0.92
C ALA A 59 -10.35 3.82 1.75
N ILE A 60 -10.19 3.83 3.07
CA ILE A 60 -11.08 4.51 4.02
C ILE A 60 -10.25 5.48 4.86
N ALA A 61 -10.76 6.68 5.09
CA ALA A 61 -10.28 7.59 6.11
C ALA A 61 -11.32 7.66 7.22
N ALA A 62 -10.99 7.08 8.37
CA ALA A 62 -11.81 7.13 9.58
C ALA A 62 -10.92 6.83 10.78
N GLY A 63 -10.43 7.82 11.50
CA GLY A 63 -9.44 7.60 12.53
C GLY A 63 -9.51 8.57 13.71
N PRO A 64 -8.60 8.40 14.70
CA PRO A 64 -7.39 7.56 14.65
C PRO A 64 -7.55 6.16 15.31
N TYR A 65 -7.96 5.14 14.55
CA TYR A 65 -8.31 3.82 15.12
C TYR A 65 -7.29 2.72 14.81
N PHE A 66 -6.70 2.70 13.61
CA PHE A 66 -5.82 1.62 13.17
C PHE A 66 -4.58 2.19 12.47
N ARG A 67 -3.46 1.47 12.57
CA ARG A 67 -2.21 1.82 11.90
C ARG A 67 -1.68 0.65 11.08
N PHE A 68 -1.12 0.97 9.92
CA PHE A 68 -0.36 0.00 9.15
C PHE A 68 0.82 -0.55 9.95
N ASN A 69 1.27 -1.72 9.50
CA ASN A 69 2.55 -2.27 9.92
C ASN A 69 3.11 -3.12 8.76
N PRO A 70 4.43 -3.41 8.75
CA PRO A 70 5.08 -4.12 7.64
C PRO A 70 4.64 -5.57 7.42
N SER A 71 3.75 -6.13 8.24
CA SER A 71 3.23 -7.50 8.03
C SER A 71 2.34 -7.59 6.79
N ILE A 72 1.80 -6.46 6.34
CA ILE A 72 1.06 -6.32 5.09
C ILE A 72 1.77 -5.25 4.27
N SER A 73 2.23 -5.62 3.08
CA SER A 73 2.84 -4.67 2.14
C SER A 73 2.38 -4.94 0.71
N ILE A 74 2.57 -3.96 -0.19
CA ILE A 74 2.34 -4.11 -1.63
C ILE A 74 3.69 -4.23 -2.33
N ARG A 75 3.94 -5.37 -2.98
CA ARG A 75 5.11 -5.56 -3.84
C ARG A 75 4.81 -5.04 -5.24
N ILE A 76 5.70 -4.22 -5.77
CA ILE A 76 5.67 -3.70 -7.13
C ILE A 76 6.73 -4.43 -7.95
N ASP A 77 6.26 -5.17 -8.96
CA ASP A 77 7.13 -5.83 -9.93
C ASP A 77 7.42 -4.86 -11.09
N CYS A 78 8.69 -4.51 -11.24
CA CYS A 78 9.17 -3.51 -12.19
C CYS A 78 9.99 -4.17 -13.30
N ALA A 79 9.74 -3.78 -14.55
CA ALA A 79 10.40 -4.33 -15.72
C ALA A 79 11.79 -3.71 -15.97
N SER A 80 12.07 -2.55 -15.37
CA SER A 80 13.34 -1.85 -15.54
C SER A 80 13.86 -1.26 -14.24
N MET A 81 15.19 -1.07 -14.16
CA MET A 81 15.80 -0.38 -13.02
C MET A 81 15.36 1.08 -12.90
N LYS A 82 15.13 1.77 -14.04
CA LYS A 82 14.66 3.17 -14.06
C LYS A 82 13.29 3.32 -13.40
N GLU A 83 12.40 2.36 -13.66
CA GLU A 83 11.08 2.31 -13.03
C GLU A 83 11.20 2.09 -11.52
N VAL A 84 12.09 1.19 -11.08
CA VAL A 84 12.37 1.00 -9.66
C VAL A 84 12.85 2.30 -9.02
N ASP A 85 13.83 2.96 -9.64
CA ASP A 85 14.40 4.20 -9.10
C ASP A 85 13.35 5.32 -9.01
N PHE A 86 12.50 5.48 -10.03
CA PHE A 86 11.40 6.45 -10.03
C PHE A 86 10.39 6.18 -8.90
N LEU A 87 9.90 4.95 -8.79
CA LEU A 87 8.93 4.58 -7.76
C LEU A 87 9.53 4.68 -6.36
N TRP A 88 10.79 4.26 -6.21
CA TRP A 88 11.50 4.37 -4.94
C TRP A 88 11.63 5.81 -4.48
N GLU A 89 12.05 6.73 -5.37
CA GLU A 89 12.17 8.15 -5.04
C GLU A 89 10.84 8.70 -4.50
N LYS A 90 9.72 8.39 -5.16
CA LYS A 90 8.41 8.89 -4.74
C LYS A 90 7.87 8.25 -3.47
N LEU A 91 8.03 6.93 -3.33
CA LEU A 91 7.46 6.17 -2.22
C LEU A 91 8.29 6.32 -0.93
N SER A 92 9.60 6.48 -1.02
CA SER A 92 10.46 6.67 0.15
C SER A 92 10.51 8.13 0.65
N ASP A 93 10.12 9.10 -0.18
CA ASP A 93 10.08 10.51 0.20
C ASP A 93 9.04 10.77 1.31
N GLY A 94 9.53 11.38 2.40
CA GLY A 94 8.74 11.58 3.63
C GLY A 94 8.35 10.30 4.37
N GLY A 95 8.88 9.14 3.94
CA GLY A 95 8.59 7.82 4.50
C GLY A 95 9.68 7.28 5.43
N THR A 96 9.63 5.98 5.71
CA THR A 96 10.63 5.25 6.50
C THR A 96 11.20 4.09 5.68
N VAL A 97 12.50 4.14 5.41
CA VAL A 97 13.22 3.05 4.73
C VAL A 97 13.41 1.87 5.69
N LEU A 98 12.84 0.71 5.35
CA LEU A 98 12.96 -0.53 6.12
C LEU A 98 14.14 -1.39 5.61
N MET A 99 14.27 -1.48 4.29
CA MET A 99 15.43 -2.06 3.60
C MET A 99 15.88 -1.08 2.51
N PRO A 100 17.12 -0.57 2.54
CA PRO A 100 17.62 0.36 1.53
C PRO A 100 17.51 -0.18 0.11
N LEU A 101 17.38 0.72 -0.86
CA LEU A 101 17.41 0.34 -2.27
C LEU A 101 18.81 -0.13 -2.68
N ASP A 102 18.96 -1.42 -2.92
CA ASP A 102 20.25 -2.03 -3.29
C ASP A 102 20.06 -3.34 -4.09
N ALA A 103 21.16 -4.00 -4.43
CA ALA A 103 21.18 -5.36 -4.94
C ALA A 103 21.07 -6.37 -3.80
N TYR A 104 20.19 -7.35 -3.96
CA TYR A 104 19.98 -8.47 -3.05
C TYR A 104 20.06 -9.80 -3.81
N PRO A 105 20.30 -10.95 -3.14
CA PRO A 105 20.43 -12.24 -3.82
C PRO A 105 19.26 -12.61 -4.75
N PHE A 106 18.06 -12.09 -4.47
CA PHE A 106 16.84 -12.36 -5.22
C PHE A 106 16.45 -11.25 -6.23
N SER A 107 17.14 -10.10 -6.24
CA SER A 107 16.87 -9.01 -7.20
C SER A 107 18.07 -8.06 -7.31
N LYS A 108 18.41 -7.67 -8.54
CA LYS A 108 19.49 -6.70 -8.80
C LYS A 108 19.18 -5.28 -8.31
N ARG A 109 17.90 -4.97 -8.05
CA ARG A 109 17.46 -3.65 -7.57
C ARG A 109 16.16 -3.83 -6.79
N TYR A 110 16.27 -3.78 -5.48
CA TYR A 110 15.16 -3.98 -4.55
C TYR A 110 15.25 -3.04 -3.36
N GLY A 111 14.12 -2.55 -2.89
CA GLY A 111 14.03 -1.78 -1.65
C GLY A 111 12.68 -1.99 -0.98
N TRP A 112 12.61 -1.72 0.33
CA TRP A 112 11.39 -1.79 1.12
C TRP A 112 11.25 -0.52 1.97
N THR A 113 10.14 0.19 1.82
CA THR A 113 9.84 1.43 2.54
C THR A 113 8.41 1.42 3.07
N GLU A 114 8.17 2.14 4.15
CA GLU A 114 6.86 2.72 4.45
C GLU A 114 6.81 4.10 3.81
N ASP A 115 5.72 4.46 3.14
CA ASP A 115 5.56 5.79 2.57
C ASP A 115 5.14 6.83 3.64
N ARG A 116 4.97 8.09 3.22
CA ARG A 116 4.53 9.18 4.10
C ARG A 116 3.13 8.98 4.72
N TYR A 117 2.33 8.04 4.21
CA TYR A 117 1.03 7.66 4.76
C TYR A 117 1.11 6.40 5.63
N GLY A 118 2.31 5.81 5.77
CA GLY A 118 2.59 4.61 6.55
C GLY A 118 2.31 3.29 5.83
N LEU A 119 1.89 3.30 4.56
CA LEU A 119 1.67 2.07 3.81
C LEU A 119 3.01 1.46 3.40
N SER A 120 3.14 0.14 3.55
CA SER A 120 4.39 -0.57 3.30
C SER A 120 4.49 -1.05 1.85
N TRP A 121 5.61 -0.73 1.19
CA TRP A 121 5.88 -0.99 -0.22
C TRP A 121 7.21 -1.72 -0.44
N GLN A 122 7.19 -2.74 -1.29
CA GLN A 122 8.39 -3.44 -1.75
C GLN A 122 8.58 -3.19 -3.24
N VAL A 123 9.61 -2.46 -3.64
CA VAL A 123 9.86 -2.13 -5.05
C VAL A 123 10.92 -3.09 -5.58
N MET A 124 10.60 -3.89 -6.60
CA MET A 124 11.47 -4.97 -7.07
C MET A 124 11.66 -4.93 -8.59
N HIS A 125 12.91 -4.91 -9.04
CA HIS A 125 13.22 -5.26 -10.43
C HIS A 125 13.13 -6.77 -10.62
N VAL A 126 12.31 -7.22 -11.57
CA VAL A 126 12.07 -8.65 -11.79
C VAL A 126 12.93 -9.28 -12.89
N GLY A 127 13.74 -8.51 -13.62
CA GLY A 127 14.52 -9.00 -14.74
C GLY A 127 13.63 -9.30 -15.95
N GLU A 128 13.92 -10.37 -16.67
CA GLU A 128 13.20 -10.77 -17.90
C GLU A 128 11.91 -11.57 -17.63
N ARG A 129 11.47 -11.64 -16.36
CA ARG A 129 10.24 -12.33 -16.00
C ARG A 129 9.02 -11.58 -16.55
N GLU A 130 8.05 -12.31 -17.06
CA GLU A 130 6.75 -11.75 -17.43
C GLU A 130 6.02 -11.24 -16.18
N ILE A 131 5.45 -10.04 -16.26
CA ILE A 131 4.71 -9.42 -15.17
C ILE A 131 3.21 -9.60 -15.45
N GLU A 132 2.64 -10.66 -14.89
CA GLU A 132 1.20 -10.90 -14.95
C GLU A 132 0.42 -9.91 -14.06
N GLN A 133 0.98 -9.64 -12.87
CA GLN A 133 0.38 -8.74 -11.88
C GLN A 133 1.44 -7.80 -11.32
N LYS A 134 1.27 -6.50 -11.61
CA LYS A 134 2.23 -5.47 -11.21
C LYS A 134 2.26 -5.21 -9.71
N LEU A 135 1.09 -5.26 -9.05
CA LEU A 135 0.92 -4.95 -7.63
C LEU A 135 0.47 -6.19 -6.87
N THR A 136 1.35 -6.79 -6.08
CA THR A 136 1.06 -8.02 -5.33
C THR A 136 0.95 -7.72 -3.84
N PRO A 137 -0.22 -7.87 -3.20
CA PRO A 137 -0.33 -7.84 -1.75
C PRO A 137 0.45 -9.00 -1.13
N THR A 138 1.33 -8.70 -0.19
CA THR A 138 2.15 -9.68 0.52
C THR A 138 1.77 -9.72 1.99
N LEU A 139 1.59 -10.92 2.53
CA LEU A 139 1.28 -11.15 3.93
C LEU A 139 2.46 -11.90 4.58
N MET A 140 3.09 -11.29 5.59
CA MET A 140 4.26 -11.86 6.26
C MET A 140 4.00 -11.98 7.76
N PHE A 141 3.85 -13.21 8.23
CA PHE A 141 3.61 -13.50 9.63
C PHE A 141 4.77 -14.31 10.22
N THR A 142 5.38 -13.79 11.28
CA THR A 142 6.29 -14.56 12.13
C THR A 142 5.61 -14.88 13.47
N LYS A 143 6.11 -15.86 14.22
CA LYS A 143 5.56 -16.20 15.56
C LYS A 143 5.51 -15.01 16.53
N LYS A 144 6.38 -14.01 16.37
CA LYS A 144 6.45 -12.80 17.21
C LYS A 144 5.41 -11.73 16.80
N THR A 145 5.14 -11.61 15.51
CA THR A 145 4.23 -10.60 14.92
C THR A 145 2.76 -10.86 15.26
N MET A 146 2.36 -12.12 15.46
CA MET A 146 1.01 -12.52 15.88
C MET A 146 0.53 -11.90 17.21
N ARG A 147 1.44 -11.34 18.01
CA ARG A 147 1.11 -10.73 19.31
C ARG A 147 0.72 -9.24 19.17
N GLN A 148 1.14 -8.56 18.10
CA GLN A 148 0.80 -7.16 17.85
C GLN A 148 -0.61 -6.99 17.25
N SER A 149 -1.12 -7.98 16.52
CA SER A 149 -2.51 -8.00 16.03
C SER A 149 -3.56 -8.21 17.13
N ARG A 150 -3.12 -8.55 18.35
CA ARG A 150 -4.00 -8.73 19.52
C ARG A 150 -4.18 -7.45 20.35
N GLY A 151 -3.65 -6.31 19.92
CA GLY A 151 -3.87 -5.01 20.56
C GLY A 151 -5.24 -4.39 20.31
N GLY A 152 -6.24 -5.17 19.87
CA GLY A 152 -7.61 -4.70 19.70
C GLY A 152 -8.23 -4.39 21.06
N HIS A 153 -8.70 -3.15 21.23
CA HIS A 153 -9.64 -2.80 22.29
C HIS A 153 -10.78 -3.83 22.31
N PRO A 154 -11.20 -4.32 23.49
CA PRO A 154 -12.35 -5.21 23.58
C PRO A 154 -13.58 -4.40 23.20
N PHE A 155 -14.12 -4.63 22.01
CA PHE A 155 -15.49 -4.29 21.70
C PHE A 155 -16.37 -5.32 22.42
N LEU A 156 -16.83 -4.95 23.62
CA LEU A 156 -18.04 -5.48 24.25
C LEU A 156 -19.09 -4.37 24.25
#